data_AF-A0A948DIA5-F1
#
_entry.id   AF-A0A948DIA5-F1
#
_cell.length_a   1.000
_cell.length_b   1.000
_cell.length_c   1.000
_cell.angle_alpha   90.00
_cell.angle_beta   90.00
_cell.angle_gamma   90.00
#
_symmetry.space_group_name_H-M   'P 1'
#
loop_
_entity.id
_entity.type
_entity.pdbx_description
1 polymer ?
#
loop_
_entity_poly.entity_id
_entity_poly.type
_entity_poly.pdbx_seq_one_letter_code
_entity_poly.pdbx_strand_id
1 'polypeptide(L)'
;MRNKNWLVLILVGILIVSFASGALAWDGQKKGKPDGKQMFEKLVKTLDLTEEQKAAFIAAEEQMKDKSTALREKNKELRDKVKQEMEADQPDVALIKKCIRAAGENTIQLQLLRAEHMLKLQKTLTPEQREKFKELNKKREKKMSQSMHEFGRHSSQL
;
A
#
# COMPACT_ATOMS: atom_id res chain seq x y z
N MET A 1 -3.79 16.83 64.75
CA MET A 1 -4.78 16.78 63.66
C MET A 1 -4.17 15.99 62.51
N ARG A 2 -4.75 14.85 62.14
CA ARG A 2 -4.16 13.84 61.24
C ARG A 2 -4.74 14.00 59.84
N ASN A 3 -3.91 14.44 58.87
CA ASN A 3 -4.37 14.90 57.56
C ASN A 3 -4.94 13.74 56.71
N LYS A 4 -6.17 13.92 56.24
CA LYS A 4 -7.01 12.93 55.54
C LYS A 4 -6.73 12.83 54.02
N ASN A 5 -5.52 13.16 53.58
CA ASN A 5 -5.16 13.23 52.16
C ASN A 5 -4.34 12.02 51.66
N TRP A 6 -4.00 11.08 52.56
CA TRP A 6 -3.21 9.90 52.20
C TRP A 6 -4.01 8.84 51.41
N LEU A 7 -5.35 8.87 51.49
CA LEU A 7 -6.22 7.91 50.79
C LEU A 7 -6.31 8.18 49.28
N VAL A 8 -6.13 9.43 48.85
CA VAL A 8 -6.14 9.81 47.42
C VAL A 8 -4.85 9.37 46.73
N LEU A 9 -3.72 9.36 47.44
CA LEU A 9 -2.43 8.95 46.88
C LEU A 9 -2.34 7.43 46.65
N ILE A 10 -3.09 6.62 47.40
CA ILE A 10 -3.13 5.16 47.20
C ILE A 10 -4.01 4.78 46.00
N LEU A 11 -5.06 5.55 45.70
CA LEU A 11 -5.95 5.29 44.56
C LEU A 11 -5.33 5.65 43.18
N VAL A 12 -4.39 6.59 43.13
CA VAL A 12 -3.67 6.94 41.86
C VAL A 12 -2.56 5.92 41.53
N GLY A 13 -2.00 5.23 42.54
CA GLY A 13 -0.94 4.25 42.33
C GLY A 13 -1.39 2.91 41.73
N ILE A 14 -2.66 2.52 41.91
CA ILE A 14 -3.17 1.20 41.49
C ILE A 14 -3.68 1.18 40.03
N LEU A 15 -3.94 2.35 39.43
CA LEU A 15 -4.39 2.46 38.03
C LEU A 15 -3.27 2.34 36.98
N ILE A 16 -1.99 2.37 37.38
CA ILE A 16 -0.85 2.38 36.45
C ILE A 16 -0.32 0.96 36.15
N VAL A 17 -0.69 -0.06 36.93
CA VAL A 17 -0.06 -1.40 36.82
C VAL A 17 -0.81 -2.37 35.89
N SER A 18 -2.00 -2.03 35.39
CA SER A 18 -2.80 -2.95 34.55
C SER A 18 -2.66 -2.76 33.02
N PHE A 19 -1.67 -2.00 32.54
CA PHE A 19 -1.44 -1.81 31.09
C PHE A 19 -0.06 -2.31 30.61
N ALA A 20 0.57 -3.22 31.34
CA ALA A 20 1.91 -3.73 31.02
C ALA A 20 1.95 -5.20 30.54
N SER A 21 0.85 -5.74 30.02
CA SER A 21 0.79 -7.13 29.53
C SER A 21 0.16 -7.25 28.13
N GLY A 22 0.50 -6.34 27.22
CA GLY A 22 0.12 -6.44 25.80
C GLY A 22 1.25 -6.13 24.81
N ALA A 23 2.46 -5.84 25.29
CA ALA A 23 3.55 -5.32 24.45
C ALA A 23 4.48 -6.40 23.87
N LEU A 24 4.24 -7.70 24.10
CA LEU A 24 5.14 -8.77 23.66
C LEU A 24 4.40 -9.97 23.05
N ALA A 25 3.63 -9.75 21.98
CA ALA A 25 3.31 -10.81 21.00
C ALA A 25 2.60 -10.24 19.76
N TRP A 26 3.23 -9.27 19.08
CA TRP A 26 2.88 -8.95 17.69
C TRP A 26 4.12 -9.18 16.82
N ASP A 27 4.61 -10.42 16.78
CA ASP A 27 5.45 -10.86 15.66
C ASP A 27 4.54 -11.15 14.46
N GLY A 28 4.00 -10.08 13.91
CA GLY A 28 3.35 -10.11 12.62
C GLY A 28 4.43 -10.32 11.59
N GLN A 29 4.75 -11.59 11.29
CA GLN A 29 5.58 -11.96 10.15
C GLN A 29 5.04 -11.24 8.92
N LYS A 30 5.66 -10.12 8.58
CA LYS A 30 5.41 -9.40 7.33
C LYS A 30 5.89 -10.33 6.23
N LYS A 31 5.02 -11.20 5.71
CA LYS A 31 5.25 -11.87 4.43
C LYS A 31 5.59 -10.75 3.44
N GLY A 32 6.85 -10.69 3.04
CA GLY A 32 7.34 -9.65 2.15
C GLY A 32 6.46 -9.59 0.91
N LYS A 33 6.14 -8.37 0.45
CA LYS A 33 5.47 -8.22 -0.84
C LYS A 33 6.32 -8.93 -1.89
N PRO A 34 5.73 -9.77 -2.77
CA PRO A 34 6.48 -10.41 -3.84
C PRO A 34 7.24 -9.35 -4.63
N ASP A 35 8.52 -9.59 -4.86
CA ASP A 35 9.36 -8.72 -5.67
C ASP A 35 8.74 -8.58 -7.07
N GLY A 36 8.87 -7.38 -7.67
CA GLY A 36 8.36 -7.09 -9.01
C GLY A 36 8.90 -8.09 -10.03
N LYS A 37 10.18 -8.48 -9.88
CA LYS A 37 10.83 -9.50 -10.70
C LYS A 37 10.13 -10.85 -10.62
N GLN A 38 9.77 -11.31 -9.42
CA GLN A 38 9.05 -12.59 -9.25
C GLN A 38 7.65 -12.55 -9.85
N MET A 39 6.97 -11.40 -9.80
CA MET A 39 5.67 -11.24 -10.45
C MET A 39 5.78 -11.26 -11.97
N PHE A 40 6.83 -10.66 -12.52
CA PHE A 40 7.13 -10.70 -13.94
C PHE A 40 7.47 -12.12 -14.43
N GLU A 41 8.38 -12.82 -13.77
CA GLU A 41 8.74 -14.21 -14.12
C GLU A 41 7.53 -15.14 -14.13
N LYS A 42 6.63 -14.98 -13.14
CA LYS A 42 5.36 -15.70 -13.12
C LYS A 42 4.49 -15.35 -14.32
N LEU A 43 4.41 -14.07 -14.72
CA LEU A 43 3.62 -13.65 -15.87
C LEU A 43 4.18 -14.25 -17.17
N VAL A 44 5.49 -14.15 -17.38
CA VAL A 44 6.22 -14.71 -18.53
C VAL A 44 5.92 -16.20 -18.68
N LYS A 45 6.13 -16.97 -17.61
CA LYS A 45 5.87 -18.42 -17.61
C LYS A 45 4.39 -18.74 -17.85
N THR A 46 3.48 -17.93 -17.30
CA THR A 46 2.05 -18.21 -17.41
C THR A 46 1.52 -17.88 -18.81
N LEU A 47 1.98 -16.80 -19.43
CA LEU A 47 1.53 -16.40 -20.78
C LEU A 47 2.36 -17.04 -21.90
N ASP A 48 3.41 -17.76 -21.56
CA ASP A 48 4.34 -18.37 -22.52
C ASP A 48 4.85 -17.32 -23.53
N LEU A 49 5.41 -16.24 -22.98
CA LEU A 49 5.87 -15.11 -23.79
C LEU A 49 7.10 -15.51 -24.60
N THR A 50 7.15 -15.11 -25.88
CA THR A 50 8.36 -15.23 -26.71
C THR A 50 9.47 -14.33 -26.20
N GLU A 51 10.73 -14.59 -26.56
CA GLU A 51 11.85 -13.73 -26.18
C GLU A 51 11.67 -12.28 -26.65
N GLU A 52 11.09 -12.08 -27.83
CA GLU A 52 10.75 -10.77 -28.38
C GLU A 52 9.69 -10.05 -27.52
N GLN A 53 8.65 -10.76 -27.10
CA GLN A 53 7.62 -10.23 -26.20
C GLN A 53 8.18 -9.91 -24.81
N LYS A 54 9.09 -10.72 -24.28
CA LYS A 54 9.79 -10.46 -23.01
C LYS A 54 10.64 -9.20 -23.11
N ALA A 55 11.45 -9.06 -24.17
CA ALA A 55 12.30 -7.90 -24.39
C ALA A 55 11.47 -6.61 -24.50
N ALA A 56 10.36 -6.65 -25.25
CA ALA A 56 9.44 -5.52 -25.37
C ALA A 56 8.83 -5.13 -24.02
N PHE A 57 8.50 -6.11 -23.16
CA PHE A 57 7.98 -5.84 -21.83
C PHE A 57 9.02 -5.23 -20.90
N ILE A 58 10.25 -5.77 -20.87
CA ILE A 58 11.33 -5.25 -20.02
C ILE A 58 11.63 -3.79 -20.38
N ALA A 59 11.78 -3.48 -21.67
CA ALA A 59 11.99 -2.10 -22.12
C ALA A 59 10.81 -1.17 -21.74
N ALA A 60 9.57 -1.67 -21.80
CA ALA A 60 8.40 -0.89 -21.37
C ALA A 60 8.36 -0.66 -19.85
N GLU A 61 8.81 -1.64 -19.05
CA GLU A 61 8.87 -1.54 -17.60
C GLU A 61 9.98 -0.59 -17.14
N GLU A 62 11.15 -0.63 -17.77
CA GLU A 62 12.27 0.29 -17.50
C GLU A 62 11.86 1.75 -17.72
N GLN A 63 11.20 2.06 -18.84
CA GLN A 63 10.69 3.41 -19.13
C GLN A 63 9.66 3.90 -18.10
N MET A 64 8.90 2.98 -17.49
CA MET A 64 7.90 3.31 -16.49
C MET A 64 8.52 3.44 -15.09
N LYS A 65 9.58 2.68 -14.80
CA LYS A 65 10.18 2.58 -13.47
C LYS A 65 10.60 3.94 -12.92
N ASP A 66 11.32 4.73 -13.70
CA ASP A 66 11.84 6.03 -13.26
C ASP A 66 10.70 7.01 -12.95
N LYS A 67 9.73 7.13 -13.87
CA LYS A 67 8.55 7.98 -13.68
C LYS A 67 7.75 7.56 -12.45
N SER A 68 7.54 6.24 -12.28
CA SER A 68 6.77 5.72 -11.16
C SER A 68 7.50 5.89 -9.82
N THR A 69 8.83 5.79 -9.80
CA THR A 69 9.64 5.96 -8.59
C THR A 69 9.61 7.41 -8.14
N ALA A 70 9.87 8.35 -9.06
CA ALA A 70 9.81 9.78 -8.76
C ALA A 70 8.43 10.23 -8.23
N LEU A 71 7.33 9.73 -8.80
CA LEU A 71 5.98 10.02 -8.30
C LEU A 71 5.70 9.42 -6.92
N ARG A 72 6.24 8.22 -6.64
CA ARG A 72 6.10 7.59 -5.31
C ARG A 72 6.89 8.33 -4.24
N GLU A 73 8.09 8.79 -4.56
CA GLU A 73 8.92 9.60 -3.66
C GLU A 73 8.24 10.92 -3.34
N LYS A 74 7.75 11.64 -4.36
CA LYS A 74 6.94 12.85 -4.16
C LYS A 74 5.72 12.59 -3.27
N ASN A 75 5.01 11.48 -3.49
CA ASN A 75 3.88 11.11 -2.64
C ASN A 75 4.27 10.79 -1.21
N LYS A 76 5.45 10.21 -0.98
CA LYS A 76 5.97 9.98 0.36
C LYS A 76 6.24 11.31 1.06
N GLU A 77 6.94 12.23 0.41
CA GLU A 77 7.22 13.56 0.96
C GLU A 77 5.94 14.34 1.30
N LEU A 78 4.93 14.28 0.43
CA LEU A 78 3.64 14.93 0.67
C LEU A 78 2.89 14.30 1.86
N ARG A 79 2.98 12.98 2.05
CA ARG A 79 2.40 12.30 3.22
C ARG A 79 3.14 12.65 4.51
N ASP A 80 4.46 12.71 4.45
CA ASP A 80 5.29 13.10 5.60
C ASP A 80 4.98 14.55 6.02
N LYS A 81 4.78 15.46 5.06
CA LYS A 81 4.31 16.84 5.34
C LYS A 81 2.93 16.87 5.98
N VAL A 82 1.97 16.12 5.45
CA VAL A 82 0.64 16.03 6.07
C VAL A 82 0.74 15.50 7.50
N LYS A 83 1.57 14.46 7.73
CA LYS A 83 1.77 13.90 9.06
C LYS A 83 2.36 14.95 10.02
N GLN A 84 3.38 15.68 9.58
CA GLN A 84 4.01 16.74 10.37
C GLN A 84 3.01 17.84 10.76
N GLU A 85 2.19 18.32 9.82
CA GLU A 85 1.17 19.34 10.11
C GLU A 85 0.10 18.84 11.08
N MET A 86 -0.27 17.56 11.01
CA MET A 86 -1.24 16.97 11.94
C MET A 86 -0.69 16.81 13.36
N GLU A 87 0.63 16.81 13.54
CA GLU A 87 1.32 16.74 14.83
C GLU A 87 1.69 18.12 15.39
N ALA A 88 1.49 19.20 14.63
CA ALA A 88 1.81 20.57 15.06
C ALA A 88 0.78 21.13 16.05
N ASP A 89 1.22 22.00 16.97
CA ASP A 89 0.34 22.67 17.95
C ASP A 89 -0.72 23.56 17.27
N GLN A 90 -0.40 24.09 16.08
CA GLN A 90 -1.31 24.88 15.26
C GLN A 90 -1.22 24.42 13.79
N PRO A 91 -1.99 23.40 13.38
CA PRO A 91 -1.91 22.84 12.02
C PRO A 91 -2.34 23.83 10.93
N ASP A 92 -1.58 23.90 9.83
CA ASP A 92 -2.02 24.61 8.62
C ASP A 92 -2.93 23.73 7.76
N VAL A 93 -4.25 23.92 7.94
CA VAL A 93 -5.29 23.21 7.17
C VAL A 93 -5.20 23.47 5.66
N ALA A 94 -4.75 24.66 5.23
CA ALA A 94 -4.61 24.98 3.81
C ALA A 94 -3.44 24.20 3.20
N LEU A 95 -2.32 24.09 3.92
CA LEU A 95 -1.18 23.28 3.53
C LEU A 95 -1.53 21.79 3.46
N ILE A 96 -2.25 21.26 4.45
CA ILE A 96 -2.74 19.87 4.44
C ILE A 96 -3.58 19.61 3.18
N LYS A 97 -4.57 20.45 2.90
CA LYS A 97 -5.43 20.33 1.70
C LYS A 97 -4.61 20.36 0.41
N LYS A 98 -3.62 21.25 0.32
CA LYS A 98 -2.72 21.35 -0.83
C LYS A 98 -1.91 20.06 -1.03
N CYS A 99 -1.33 19.52 0.05
CA CYS A 99 -0.53 18.30 -0.01
C CYS A 99 -1.38 17.08 -0.41
N ILE A 100 -2.59 16.95 0.13
CA ILE A 100 -3.52 15.88 -0.22
C ILE A 100 -3.90 15.93 -1.71
N ARG A 101 -4.22 17.13 -2.23
CA ARG A 101 -4.57 17.29 -3.65
C ARG A 101 -3.40 16.91 -4.57
N ALA A 102 -2.20 17.41 -4.28
CA ALA A 102 -0.99 17.05 -5.04
C ALA A 102 -0.71 15.54 -5.01
N ALA A 103 -0.91 14.89 -3.87
CA ALA A 103 -0.76 13.44 -3.76
C ALA A 103 -1.83 12.68 -4.57
N GLY A 104 -3.04 13.21 -4.63
CA GLY A 104 -4.12 12.72 -5.50
C GLY A 104 -3.75 12.80 -6.97
N GLU A 105 -3.25 13.95 -7.43
CA GLU A 105 -2.80 14.15 -8.82
C GLU A 105 -1.69 13.16 -9.22
N ASN A 106 -0.67 13.00 -8.38
CA ASN A 106 0.39 12.00 -8.59
C ASN A 106 -0.17 10.58 -8.62
N THR A 107 -1.19 10.27 -7.81
CA THR A 107 -1.85 8.96 -7.81
C THR A 107 -2.59 8.70 -9.12
N ILE A 108 -3.27 9.71 -9.66
CA ILE A 108 -3.90 9.64 -10.99
C ILE A 108 -2.84 9.37 -12.07
N GLN A 109 -1.71 10.09 -12.04
CA GLN A 109 -0.63 9.87 -13.00
C GLN A 109 -0.04 8.46 -12.91
N LEU A 110 0.14 7.91 -11.70
CA LEU A 110 0.56 6.53 -11.51
C LEU A 110 -0.43 5.51 -12.09
N GLN A 111 -1.74 5.77 -11.97
CA GLN A 111 -2.78 4.92 -12.55
C GLN A 111 -2.78 4.97 -14.08
N LEU A 112 -2.62 6.16 -14.66
CA LEU A 112 -2.50 6.35 -16.10
C LEU A 112 -1.27 5.60 -16.65
N LEU A 113 -0.10 5.78 -16.03
CA LEU A 113 1.12 5.05 -16.41
C LEU A 113 0.92 3.53 -16.40
N ARG A 114 0.25 3.02 -15.37
CA ARG A 114 -0.07 1.59 -15.28
C ARG A 114 -1.03 1.15 -16.39
N ALA A 115 -2.06 1.93 -16.69
CA ALA A 115 -3.02 1.61 -17.74
C ALA A 115 -2.35 1.59 -19.12
N GLU A 116 -1.53 2.61 -19.43
CA GLU A 116 -0.75 2.69 -20.66
C GLU A 116 0.18 1.47 -20.81
N HIS A 117 0.87 1.09 -19.73
CA HIS A 117 1.74 -0.09 -19.73
C HIS A 117 0.96 -1.38 -20.00
N MET A 118 -0.20 -1.57 -19.36
CA MET A 118 -1.06 -2.74 -19.60
C MET A 118 -1.61 -2.78 -21.02
N LEU A 119 -1.98 -1.63 -21.60
CA LEU A 119 -2.41 -1.54 -22.99
C LEU A 119 -1.28 -1.89 -23.97
N LYS A 120 -0.05 -1.42 -23.69
CA LYS A 120 1.13 -1.78 -24.50
C LYS A 120 1.38 -3.29 -24.46
N LEU A 121 1.36 -3.92 -23.28
CA LEU A 121 1.48 -5.37 -23.16
C LEU A 121 0.38 -6.09 -23.95
N GLN A 122 -0.89 -5.71 -23.79
CA GLN A 122 -1.97 -6.40 -24.50
C GLN A 122 -1.81 -6.37 -26.02
N LYS A 123 -1.23 -5.29 -26.58
CA LYS A 123 -0.96 -5.19 -28.01
C LYS A 123 0.11 -6.17 -28.50
N THR A 124 1.08 -6.55 -27.66
CA THR A 124 2.15 -7.49 -28.03
C THR A 124 1.74 -8.95 -27.90
N LEU A 125 0.66 -9.25 -27.18
CA LEU A 125 0.14 -10.61 -26.98
C LEU A 125 -0.66 -11.12 -28.18
N THR A 126 -0.56 -12.42 -28.46
CA THR A 126 -1.45 -13.12 -29.40
C THR A 126 -2.89 -13.17 -28.85
N PRO A 127 -3.92 -13.42 -29.69
CA PRO A 127 -5.30 -13.53 -29.22
C PRO A 127 -5.48 -14.54 -28.07
N GLU A 128 -4.82 -15.69 -28.16
CA GLU A 128 -4.85 -16.75 -27.15
C GLU A 128 -4.19 -16.30 -25.84
N GLN A 129 -3.02 -15.66 -25.92
CA GLN A 129 -2.33 -15.10 -24.77
C GLN A 129 -3.14 -13.98 -24.09
N ARG A 130 -3.85 -13.14 -24.86
CA ARG A 130 -4.73 -12.09 -24.31
C ARG A 130 -5.88 -12.70 -23.51
N GLU A 131 -6.49 -13.77 -23.99
CA GLU A 131 -7.59 -14.41 -23.26
C GLU A 131 -7.09 -15.05 -21.95
N LYS A 132 -5.93 -15.71 -22.00
CA LYS A 132 -5.25 -16.20 -20.79
C LYS A 132 -4.94 -15.07 -19.81
N PHE A 133 -4.49 -13.92 -20.31
CA PHE A 133 -4.22 -12.74 -19.49
C PHE A 133 -5.49 -12.19 -18.81
N LYS A 134 -6.63 -12.11 -19.52
CA LYS A 134 -7.91 -11.69 -18.93
C LYS A 134 -8.34 -12.63 -17.80
N GLU A 135 -8.23 -13.94 -18.00
CA GLU A 135 -8.57 -14.93 -16.98
C GLU A 135 -7.68 -14.81 -15.72
N LEU A 136 -6.39 -14.51 -15.90
CA LEU A 136 -5.49 -14.22 -14.77
C LEU A 136 -5.91 -12.97 -14.00
N ASN A 137 -6.35 -11.92 -14.69
CA ASN A 137 -6.82 -10.69 -14.05
C ASN A 137 -8.12 -10.92 -13.27
N LYS A 138 -9.10 -11.62 -13.85
CA LYS A 138 -10.34 -12.00 -13.13
C LYS A 138 -10.05 -12.80 -11.86
N LYS A 139 -9.12 -13.77 -11.93
CA LYS A 139 -8.69 -14.55 -10.76
C LYS A 139 -8.03 -13.68 -9.69
N ARG A 140 -7.21 -12.70 -10.08
CA ARG A 140 -6.59 -11.74 -9.15
C ARG A 140 -7.63 -10.84 -8.49
N GLU A 141 -8.58 -10.31 -9.26
CA GLU A 141 -9.69 -9.49 -8.75
C GLU A 141 -10.53 -10.26 -7.74
N LYS A 142 -10.90 -11.51 -8.05
CA LYS A 142 -11.66 -12.36 -7.11
C LYS A 142 -10.91 -12.59 -5.80
N LYS A 143 -9.61 -12.91 -5.86
CA LYS A 143 -8.78 -13.09 -4.65
C LYS A 143 -8.67 -11.80 -3.83
N MET A 144 -8.54 -10.66 -4.48
CA MET A 144 -8.45 -9.36 -3.82
C MET A 144 -9.79 -8.98 -3.15
N SER A 145 -10.91 -9.22 -3.83
CA SER A 145 -12.26 -9.03 -3.27
C SER A 145 -12.49 -9.91 -2.03
N GLN A 146 -12.12 -11.20 -2.11
CA GLN A 146 -12.19 -12.13 -0.98
C GLN A 146 -11.34 -11.66 0.20
N SER A 147 -10.11 -11.24 -0.05
CA SER A 147 -9.21 -10.74 1.01
C SER A 147 -9.73 -9.45 1.66
N MET A 148 -10.33 -8.53 0.89
CA MET A 148 -10.96 -7.34 1.46
C MET A 148 -12.19 -7.68 2.32
N HIS A 149 -12.98 -8.66 1.88
CA HIS A 149 -14.14 -9.14 2.65
C HIS A 149 -13.71 -9.80 3.98
N GLU A 150 -12.66 -10.62 3.96
CA GLU A 150 -12.08 -11.21 5.18
C GLU A 150 -11.52 -10.16 6.13
N PHE A 151 -10.75 -9.19 5.62
CA PHE A 151 -10.21 -8.10 6.44
C PHE A 151 -11.32 -7.26 7.08
N GLY A 152 -12.37 -6.92 6.32
CA GLY A 152 -13.53 -6.18 6.83
C GLY A 152 -14.27 -6.91 7.95
N ARG A 153 -14.42 -8.25 7.85
CA ARG A 153 -15.02 -9.06 8.92
C ARG A 153 -14.17 -9.12 10.18
N HIS A 154 -12.84 -9.11 10.05
CA HIS A 154 -11.94 -9.16 11.19
C HIS A 154 -11.86 -7.81 11.93
N SER A 155 -11.92 -6.68 11.20
CA SER A 155 -11.94 -5.34 11.79
C SER A 155 -13.24 -4.99 12.52
N SER A 156 -14.35 -5.68 12.23
CA SER A 156 -15.64 -5.46 12.90
C SER A 156 -15.82 -6.23 14.22
N GLN A 157 -14.84 -7.03 14.64
CA GLN A 157 -14.88 -7.82 15.87
C GLN A 157 -13.96 -7.31 16.99
N LEU A 158 -13.34 -6.14 16.80
CA LEU A 158 -12.50 -5.42 17.76
C LEU A 158 -13.16 -4.08 18.12
#